data_AF-A0A8T4P5Z1-F1
#
_entry.id   AF-A0A8T4P5Z1-F1
#
_cell.length_a   1.000
_cell.length_b   1.000
_cell.length_c   1.000
_cell.angle_alpha   90.00
_cell.angle_beta   90.00
_cell.angle_gamma   90.00
#
_symmetry.space_group_name_H-M   'P 1'
#
loop_
_entity.id
_entity.type
_entity.pdbx_description
1 polymer ?
#
loop_
_entity_poly.entity_id
_entity_poly.type
_entity_poly.pdbx_seq_one_letter_code
_entity_poly.pdbx_strand_id
1 'polypeptide(L)' 'MGKKKSKNKQKKVNVKKERYSKFRKEKSSVMTFTTTDLTPEQQKYRQEDESHIETFWRYNRNRPTKEIVERKMKSKR' A
#
# COMPACT_ATOMS: atom_id res chain seq x y z
N MET A 1 -16.02 -56.29 -24.44
CA MET A 1 -14.54 -56.10 -24.53
C MET A 1 -14.19 -54.61 -24.45
N GLY A 2 -14.04 -54.05 -23.24
CA GLY A 2 -13.79 -52.62 -23.04
C GLY A 2 -12.29 -52.29 -23.07
N LYS A 3 -11.85 -51.45 -24.03
CA LYS A 3 -10.45 -51.01 -24.15
C LYS A 3 -10.06 -50.12 -22.96
N LYS A 4 -9.16 -50.60 -22.09
CA LYS A 4 -8.53 -49.82 -21.01
C LYS A 4 -7.76 -48.64 -21.61
N LYS A 5 -8.21 -47.41 -21.37
CA LYS A 5 -7.50 -46.18 -21.76
C LYS A 5 -6.23 -46.03 -20.93
N SER A 6 -5.08 -46.04 -21.60
CA SER A 6 -3.75 -45.78 -21.03
C SER A 6 -3.74 -44.43 -20.30
N LYS A 7 -3.46 -44.45 -19.00
CA LYS A 7 -3.41 -43.27 -18.11
C LYS A 7 -2.07 -42.50 -18.18
N ASN A 8 -1.09 -42.97 -18.96
CA ASN A 8 0.29 -42.45 -18.93
C ASN A 8 0.78 -41.79 -20.22
N LYS A 9 -0.12 -41.26 -21.07
CA LYS A 9 0.34 -40.36 -22.14
C LYS A 9 0.55 -38.96 -21.56
N GLN A 10 1.81 -38.59 -21.34
CA GLN A 10 2.19 -37.19 -21.11
C GLN A 10 1.61 -36.35 -22.25
N LYS A 11 0.64 -35.49 -21.91
CA LYS A 11 0.07 -34.54 -22.86
C LYS A 11 1.19 -33.58 -23.24
N LYS A 12 1.46 -33.42 -24.54
CA LYS A 12 2.40 -32.41 -25.04
C LYS A 12 1.94 -31.04 -24.51
N VAL A 13 2.69 -30.49 -23.56
CA VAL A 13 2.39 -29.18 -23.00
C VAL A 13 2.83 -28.14 -24.02
N ASN A 14 1.98 -27.15 -24.29
CA ASN A 14 2.29 -26.08 -25.23
C ASN A 14 3.52 -25.29 -24.74
N VAL A 15 4.51 -25.07 -25.61
CA VAL A 15 5.80 -24.38 -25.32
C VAL A 15 5.62 -23.03 -24.61
N LYS A 16 4.50 -22.32 -24.86
CA LYS A 16 4.19 -21.08 -24.14
C LYS A 16 3.94 -21.31 -22.64
N LYS A 17 3.27 -22.41 -22.26
CA LYS A 17 3.02 -22.76 -20.84
C LYS A 17 4.30 -23.14 -20.10
N GLU A 18 5.28 -23.75 -20.78
CA GLU A 18 6.58 -24.04 -20.19
C GLU A 18 7.40 -22.78 -19.94
N ARG A 19 7.40 -21.82 -20.89
CA ARG A 19 8.10 -20.53 -20.73
C ARG A 19 7.63 -19.75 -19.49
N TYR A 20 6.33 -19.81 -19.17
CA TYR A 20 5.77 -19.14 -18.00
C TYR A 20 5.75 -19.98 -16.71
N SER A 21 6.17 -21.25 -16.77
CA SER A 21 6.23 -22.12 -15.58
C SER A 21 7.29 -21.67 -14.57
N LYS A 22 8.36 -21.03 -15.06
CA LYS A 22 9.42 -20.40 -14.25
C LYS A 22 8.95 -19.11 -13.58
N PHE A 23 7.97 -18.43 -14.17
CA PHE A 23 7.30 -17.27 -13.58
C PHE A 23 6.13 -17.72 -12.72
N ARG A 24 6.39 -18.61 -11.76
CA ARG A 24 5.45 -18.80 -10.64
C ARG A 24 5.30 -17.41 -10.04
N LYS A 25 4.17 -16.75 -10.27
CA LYS A 25 3.80 -15.53 -9.55
C LYS A 25 3.88 -15.91 -8.09
N GLU A 26 4.95 -15.49 -7.42
CA GLU A 26 5.00 -15.57 -5.97
C GLU A 26 3.73 -14.89 -5.50
N LYS A 27 2.89 -15.63 -4.76
CA LYS A 27 1.70 -15.03 -4.18
C LYS A 27 2.21 -13.88 -3.33
N SER A 28 1.69 -12.68 -3.54
CA SER A 28 2.05 -11.52 -2.72
C SER A 28 1.94 -11.93 -1.26
N SER A 29 3.07 -12.08 -0.58
CA SER A 29 3.09 -12.39 0.84
C SER A 29 2.45 -11.20 1.52
N VAL A 30 1.26 -11.40 2.09
CA VAL A 30 0.61 -10.37 2.89
C VAL A 30 1.44 -10.28 4.17
N MET A 31 2.40 -9.36 4.18
CA MET A 31 3.12 -9.01 5.40
C MET A 31 2.10 -8.42 6.36
N THR A 32 1.71 -9.20 7.36
CA THR A 32 0.89 -8.73 8.46
C THR A 32 1.74 -7.80 9.30
N PHE A 33 1.61 -6.49 9.10
CA PHE A 33 2.19 -5.50 9.98
C PHE A 33 1.47 -5.57 11.33
N THR A 34 2.15 -6.10 12.34
CA THR A 34 1.71 -5.99 13.74
C THR A 34 2.17 -4.64 14.25
N THR A 35 1.24 -3.76 14.60
CA THR A 35 1.56 -2.56 15.38
C THR A 35 2.02 -3.00 16.77
N THR A 36 3.19 -2.54 17.21
CA THR A 36 3.66 -2.74 18.58
C THR A 36 2.68 -2.11 19.57
N ASP A 37 2.40 -2.80 20.67
CA ASP A 37 1.57 -2.25 21.75
C ASP A 37 2.28 -1.04 22.36
N LEU A 38 1.79 0.16 22.01
CA LEU A 38 2.31 1.43 22.49
C LEU A 38 1.78 1.70 23.90
N THR A 39 2.65 2.18 24.79
CA THR A 39 2.21 2.66 26.10
C THR A 39 1.28 3.87 25.94
N PRO A 40 0.42 4.19 26.93
CA PRO A 40 -0.49 5.33 26.82
C PRO A 40 0.20 6.68 26.56
N GLU A 41 1.41 6.87 27.09
CA GLU A 41 2.22 8.07 26.81
C GLU A 41 2.69 8.11 25.37
N GLN A 42 3.19 7.00 24.82
CA GLN A 42 3.62 6.90 23.43
C GLN A 42 2.46 7.08 22.44
N GLN A 43 1.25 6.66 22.81
CA GLN A 43 0.05 6.92 22.00
C GLN A 43 -0.27 8.41 21.89
N LYS A 44 -0.09 9.18 22.98
CA LYS A 44 -0.29 10.64 22.95
C LYS A 44 0.71 11.31 22.01
N TYR A 45 2.00 11.00 22.16
CA TYR A 45 3.03 11.54 21.27
C TYR A 45 2.73 11.23 19.80
N ARG A 46 2.31 10.00 19.50
CA ARG A 46 1.93 9.62 18.14
C ARG A 46 0.75 10.44 17.60
N GLN A 47 -0.28 10.66 18.40
CA GLN A 47 -1.43 11.47 17.99
C GLN A 47 -1.03 12.93 17.74
N GLU A 48 -0.17 13.48 18.59
CA GLU A 48 0.37 14.83 18.42
C GLU A 48 1.18 14.94 17.12
N ASP A 49 2.07 13.98 16.85
CA ASP A 49 2.87 13.93 15.63
C ASP A 49 1.99 13.81 14.37
N GLU A 50 0.98 12.93 14.40
CA GLU A 50 0.04 12.75 13.29
C GLU A 50 -0.72 14.06 12.98
N SER A 51 -1.13 14.81 14.00
CA SER A 51 -1.79 16.11 13.81
C SER A 51 -0.88 17.19 13.20
N HIS A 52 0.39 17.24 13.62
CA HIS A 52 1.38 18.18 13.07
C HIS A 52 1.69 17.84 11.60
N ILE A 53 1.83 16.56 11.30
CA ILE A 53 2.08 16.10 9.93
C ILE A 53 0.87 16.43 9.04
N GLU A 54 -0.35 16.16 9.50
CA GLU A 54 -1.56 16.46 8.73
C GLU A 54 -1.68 17.95 8.40
N THR A 55 -1.44 18.84 9.37
CA THR A 55 -1.47 20.29 9.16
C THR A 55 -0.38 20.74 8.17
N PHE A 56 0.83 20.18 8.25
CA PHE A 56 1.90 20.44 7.30
C PHE A 56 1.52 20.02 5.87
N TRP A 57 0.94 18.84 5.69
CA TRP A 57 0.48 18.37 4.38
C TRP A 57 -0.65 19.24 3.83
N ARG A 58 -1.62 19.63 4.66
CA ARG A 58 -2.70 20.53 4.26
C ARG A 58 -2.15 21.88 3.78
N TYR A 59 -1.20 22.46 4.51
CA TYR A 59 -0.61 23.76 4.16
C TYR A 59 0.23 23.70 2.88
N ASN A 60 0.99 22.62 2.67
CA ASN A 60 1.81 22.48 1.46
C ASN A 60 1.01 22.07 0.23
N ARG A 61 -0.05 21.27 0.39
CA ARG A 61 -0.90 20.84 -0.72
C ARG A 61 -1.80 21.95 -1.22
N ASN A 62 -2.36 22.74 -0.30
CA ASN A 62 -3.22 23.89 -0.61
C ASN A 62 -2.62 25.16 -0.02
N ARG A 63 -1.48 25.61 -0.58
CA ARG A 63 -0.86 26.87 -0.15
C ARG A 63 -1.88 27.99 -0.26
N PRO A 64 -2.18 28.73 0.82
CA PRO A 64 -3.09 29.85 0.74
C PRO A 64 -2.56 30.86 -0.28
N THR A 65 -3.44 31.35 -1.15
CA THR A 65 -3.06 32.39 -2.12
C THR A 65 -2.56 33.62 -1.36
N LYS A 66 -1.54 34.30 -1.91
CA LYS A 66 -0.82 35.41 -1.24
C LYS A 66 -1.77 36.49 -0.70
N GLU A 67 -2.84 36.78 -1.44
CA GLU A 67 -3.88 37.74 -1.06
C GLU A 67 -4.65 37.38 0.23
N ILE A 68 -4.84 36.09 0.51
CA ILE A 68 -5.53 35.61 1.73
C ILE A 68 -4.61 35.79 2.94
N VAL A 69 -3.31 35.54 2.76
CA VAL A 69 -2.30 35.72 3.82
C VAL A 69 -2.16 37.20 4.18
N GLU A 70 -2.09 38.09 3.18
CA GLU A 70 -2.02 39.54 3.39
C GLU A 70 -3.26 40.10 4.10
N ARG A 71 -4.47 39.63 3.74
CA ARG A 71 -5.72 40.02 4.43
C ARG A 71 -5.72 39.57 5.90
N LYS A 72 -5.29 38.34 6.20
CA LYS A 72 -5.19 37.85 7.58
C LYS A 72 -4.15 38.61 8.40
N MET A 73 -3.02 38.98 7.80
CA MET A 73 -2.01 39.80 8.50
C MET A 73 -2.50 41.22 8.79
N LYS A 74 -3.21 41.85 7.85
CA LYS A 74 -3.84 43.17 8.06
C LYS A 74 -4.94 43.14 9.13
N SER A 75 -5.73 42.06 9.19
CA SER A 75 -6.80 41.90 10.18
C SER A 75 -6.31 41.58 11.60
N LYS A 76 -5.06 41.15 11.78
CA LYS A 76 -4.45 40.87 13.09
C LYS A 76 -3.71 42.07 13.69
N ARG A 77 -3.55 43.16 12.92
CA ARG A 77 -3.10 44.46 13.41
C ARG A 77 -4.30 45.28 13.84
#